data_AF-A0A7C3BRQ2-F1
#
_entry.id   AF-A0A7C3BRQ2-F1
#
_cell.length_a   1.000
_cell.length_b   1.000
_cell.length_c   1.000
_cell.angle_alpha   90.00
_cell.angle_beta   90.00
_cell.angle_gamma   90.00
#
_symmetry.space_group_name_H-M   'P 1'
#
loop_
_entity.id
_entity.type
_entity.pdbx_description
1 polymer ?
#
loop_
_entity_poly.entity_id
_entity_poly.type
_entity_poly.pdbx_seq_one_letter_code
_entity_poly.pdbx_strand_id
1 'polypeptide(L)'
;MKWQEIRTHYPQRWLLIEAIKARSEASKRILEQLAVVGTFSDSITALKSYQQLHHEAPERELYVFHTSRETLDITERRWLGIRGAQ
;
A
#
# COMPACT_ATOMS: atom_id res chain seq x y z
N MET A 1 -0.55 -5.28 12.16
CA MET A 1 0.89 -5.21 12.45
C MET A 1 1.41 -3.81 12.13
N LYS A 2 2.48 -3.37 12.78
CA LYS A 2 3.24 -2.16 12.40
C LYS A 2 4.17 -2.47 11.22
N TRP A 3 4.57 -1.46 10.45
CA TRP A 3 5.49 -1.66 9.32
C TRP A 3 6.83 -2.28 9.74
N GLN A 4 7.39 -1.86 10.88
CA GLN A 4 8.67 -2.42 11.38
C GLN A 4 8.57 -3.91 11.74
N GLU A 5 7.44 -4.34 12.30
CA GLU A 5 7.17 -5.76 12.56
C GLU A 5 7.14 -6.53 11.24
N ILE A 6 6.39 -6.02 10.24
CA ILE A 6 6.27 -6.64 8.92
C ILE A 6 7.65 -6.82 8.27
N ARG A 7 8.53 -5.81 8.33
CA ARG A 7 9.89 -5.93 7.78
C ARG A 7 10.70 -7.06 8.42
N THR A 8 10.50 -7.29 9.72
CA THR A 8 11.19 -8.35 10.47
C THR A 8 10.66 -9.73 10.08
N HIS A 9 9.34 -9.88 9.90
CA HIS A 9 8.72 -11.14 9.51
C HIS A 9 8.93 -11.50 8.02
N TYR A 10 9.08 -10.49 7.15
CA TYR A 10 9.15 -10.67 5.70
C TYR A 10 10.37 -9.96 5.08
N PRO A 11 11.61 -10.33 5.43
CA PRO A 11 12.81 -9.65 4.92
C PRO A 11 12.98 -9.86 3.40
N GLN A 12 13.35 -8.79 2.68
CA GLN A 12 13.65 -8.80 1.24
C GLN A 12 12.51 -9.36 0.36
N ARG A 13 11.28 -8.89 0.61
CA ARG A 13 10.08 -9.30 -0.14
C ARG A 13 9.30 -8.09 -0.65
N TRP A 14 8.63 -8.30 -1.79
CA TRP A 14 7.55 -7.43 -2.23
C TRP A 14 6.26 -7.86 -1.55
N LEU A 15 5.54 -6.91 -0.96
CA LEU A 15 4.30 -7.17 -0.23
C LEU A 15 3.15 -6.41 -0.85
N LEU A 16 2.02 -7.09 -1.01
CA LEU A 16 0.71 -6.45 -1.11
C LEU A 16 0.16 -6.32 0.31
N ILE A 17 -0.07 -5.08 0.74
CA ILE A 17 -0.56 -4.79 2.08
C ILE A 17 -1.85 -3.98 2.02
N GLU A 18 -2.70 -4.19 3.01
CA GLU A 18 -3.90 -3.41 3.23
C GLU A 18 -3.72 -2.51 4.46
N ALA A 19 -4.10 -1.24 4.33
CA ALA A 19 -4.19 -0.32 5.43
C ALA A 19 -5.49 -0.55 6.20
N ILE A 20 -5.39 -1.22 7.35
CA ILE A 20 -6.53 -1.48 8.24
C ILE A 20 -6.87 -0.22 9.04
N LYS A 21 -5.86 0.54 9.43
CA LYS A 21 -6.02 1.84 10.08
C LYS A 21 -4.97 2.80 9.56
N ALA A 22 -5.44 3.93 9.04
CA ALA A 22 -4.58 5.01 8.58
C ALA A 22 -5.22 6.36 8.93
N ARG A 23 -4.37 7.37 9.05
CA ARG A 23 -4.80 8.76 9.25
C ARG A 23 -4.02 9.67 8.33
N SER A 24 -4.63 10.78 7.94
CA SER A 24 -3.98 11.81 7.14
C SER A 24 -3.54 12.95 8.04
N GLU A 25 -2.30 13.39 7.93
CA GLU A 25 -1.73 14.52 8.67
C GLU A 25 -0.78 15.27 7.74
N ALA A 26 -0.93 16.60 7.64
CA ALA A 26 -0.04 17.45 6.86
C ALA A 26 0.27 16.93 5.43
N SER A 27 -0.78 16.52 4.70
CA SER A 27 -0.68 15.94 3.34
C SER A 27 0.09 14.62 3.25
N LYS A 28 0.33 13.94 4.37
CA LYS A 28 0.88 12.60 4.43
C LYS A 28 -0.18 11.61 4.88
N ARG A 29 -0.14 10.41 4.30
CA ARG A 29 -0.93 9.27 4.74
C ARG A 29 -0.09 8.41 5.67
N ILE A 30 -0.46 8.35 6.95
CA ILE A 30 0.24 7.62 8.00
C ILE A 30 -0.48 6.29 8.22
N LEU A 31 0.19 5.19 7.89
CA LEU A 31 -0.36 3.84 8.06
C LEU A 31 -0.08 3.35 9.48
N GLU A 32 -1.13 3.28 10.31
CA GLU A 32 -1.01 2.91 11.73
C GLU A 32 -1.10 1.41 11.96
N GLN A 33 -1.95 0.72 11.19
CA GLN A 33 -2.13 -0.72 11.27
C GLN A 33 -2.28 -1.30 9.87
N LEU A 34 -1.47 -2.33 9.61
CA LEU A 34 -1.36 -2.99 8.33
C LEU A 34 -1.71 -4.47 8.44
N ALA A 35 -2.26 -5.02 7.36
CA ALA A 35 -2.37 -6.45 7.11
C ALA A 35 -1.57 -6.83 5.86
N VAL A 36 -0.83 -7.94 5.91
CA VAL A 36 -0.16 -8.50 4.73
C VAL A 36 -1.15 -9.39 3.99
N VAL A 37 -1.48 -9.02 2.76
CA VAL A 37 -2.44 -9.75 1.91
C VAL A 37 -1.70 -10.73 1.00
N GLY A 38 -0.48 -10.39 0.57
CA GLY A 38 0.34 -11.25 -0.27
C GLY A 38 1.83 -10.96 -0.17
N THR A 39 2.65 -11.99 -0.42
CA THR A 39 4.11 -11.92 -0.41
C THR A 39 4.67 -12.42 -1.74
N PHE A 40 5.61 -11.68 -2.31
CA PHE A 40 6.12 -11.93 -3.66
C PHE A 40 7.64 -11.77 -3.72
N SER A 41 8.27 -12.46 -4.66
CA SER A 41 9.70 -12.33 -4.98
C SER A 41 10.00 -11.10 -5.84
N ASP A 42 9.04 -10.62 -6.63
CA ASP A 42 9.24 -9.55 -7.59
C ASP A 42 8.06 -8.55 -7.58
N SER A 43 8.33 -7.34 -8.08
CA SER A 43 7.36 -6.25 -8.10
C SER A 43 6.24 -6.46 -9.13
N ILE A 44 6.53 -7.13 -10.25
CA ILE A 44 5.58 -7.28 -11.35
C ILE A 44 4.43 -8.17 -10.89
N THR A 45 4.73 -9.29 -10.25
CA THR A 45 3.72 -10.19 -9.70
C THR A 45 2.91 -9.51 -8.59
N ALA A 46 3.58 -8.76 -7.69
CA ALA A 46 2.89 -8.02 -6.64
C ALA A 46 1.92 -6.95 -7.20
N LEU A 47 2.33 -6.22 -8.23
CA LEU A 47 1.50 -5.21 -8.88
C LEU A 47 0.32 -5.83 -9.65
N LYS A 48 0.50 -6.99 -10.29
CA LYS A 48 -0.62 -7.71 -10.92
C LYS A 48 -1.65 -8.14 -9.89
N SER A 49 -1.22 -8.69 -8.75
CA SER A 49 -2.13 -9.05 -7.65
C SER A 49 -2.84 -7.82 -7.07
N TYR A 50 -2.14 -6.70 -6.92
CA TYR A 50 -2.76 -5.42 -6.54
C TYR A 50 -3.85 -5.00 -7.53
N GLN A 51 -3.57 -5.02 -8.84
CA GLN A 51 -4.52 -4.61 -9.87
C GLN A 51 -5.79 -5.47 -9.86
N GLN A 52 -5.63 -6.79 -9.75
CA GLN A 52 -6.77 -7.70 -9.66
C GLN A 52 -7.62 -7.39 -8.43
N LEU A 53 -7.00 -7.29 -7.26
CA LEU A 53 -7.72 -7.09 -6.01
C LEU A 53 -8.39 -5.71 -5.93
N HIS A 54 -7.72 -4.67 -6.45
CA HIS A 54 -8.29 -3.32 -6.53
C HIS A 54 -9.44 -3.25 -7.55
N HIS A 55 -9.42 -4.08 -8.60
CA HIS A 55 -10.57 -4.18 -9.52
C HIS A 55 -11.79 -4.81 -8.84
N GLU A 56 -11.56 -5.86 -8.04
CA GLU A 56 -12.62 -6.58 -7.33
C GLU A 56 -13.17 -5.80 -6.12
N ALA A 57 -12.31 -5.05 -5.43
CA ALA A 57 -12.61 -4.36 -4.18
C ALA A 57 -11.93 -2.97 -4.13
N PRO A 58 -12.40 -2.00 -4.95
CA PRO A 58 -11.79 -0.68 -5.09
C PRO A 58 -11.86 0.19 -3.83
N GLU A 59 -12.71 -0.15 -2.87
CA GLU A 59 -12.82 0.52 -1.58
C GLU A 59 -11.68 0.17 -0.62
N ARG A 60 -10.95 -0.92 -0.86
CA ARG A 60 -9.84 -1.35 -0.01
C ARG A 60 -8.62 -0.47 -0.25
N GLU A 61 -8.05 0.04 0.83
CA GLU A 61 -6.84 0.86 0.78
C GLU A 61 -5.60 -0.04 0.71
N LEU A 62 -5.21 -0.37 -0.52
CA LEU A 62 -4.13 -1.31 -0.83
C LEU A 62 -2.84 -0.59 -1.24
N TYR A 63 -1.70 -1.18 -0.89
CA TYR A 63 -0.37 -0.70 -1.29
C TYR A 63 0.55 -1.87 -1.66
N VAL A 64 1.51 -1.57 -2.55
CA VAL A 64 2.64 -2.47 -2.85
C VAL A 64 3.95 -1.84 -2.38
N PHE A 65 4.63 -2.50 -1.44
CA PHE A 65 5.92 -2.05 -0.93
C PHE A 65 6.93 -3.18 -0.84
N HIS A 66 8.21 -2.85 -1.03
CA HIS A 66 9.32 -3.74 -0.71
C HIS A 66 9.78 -3.51 0.72
N THR A 67 10.07 -4.58 1.47
CA THR A 67 10.46 -4.51 2.89
C THR A 67 11.86 -3.93 3.15
N SER A 68 12.65 -3.69 2.10
CA SER A 68 13.87 -2.90 2.22
C SER A 68 13.61 -1.43 2.60
N ARG A 69 12.40 -0.91 2.38
CA ARG A 69 12.03 0.46 2.78
C ARG A 69 11.95 0.57 4.29
N GLU A 70 12.84 1.35 4.89
CA GLU A 70 12.86 1.55 6.33
C GLU A 70 11.62 2.27 6.83
N THR A 71 11.17 3.29 6.11
CA THR A 71 9.99 4.08 6.43
C THR A 71 9.06 4.16 5.23
N LEU A 72 7.75 4.29 5.52
CA LEU A 72 6.75 4.58 4.49
C LEU A 72 6.54 6.09 4.44
N ASP A 73 6.85 6.70 3.29
CA ASP A 73 6.53 8.11 3.03
C ASP A 73 5.50 8.17 1.90
N ILE A 74 4.23 8.37 2.28
CA ILE A 74 3.09 8.38 1.37
C ILE A 74 2.53 9.78 1.37
N THR A 75 2.70 10.50 0.25
CA THR A 75 2.07 11.80 0.04
C THR A 75 0.65 11.62 -0.43
N GLU A 76 -0.31 12.17 0.32
CA GLU A 76 -1.71 12.21 -0.09
C GLU A 76 -1.88 13.32 -1.12
N ARG A 77 -1.98 12.93 -2.40
CA ARG A 77 -2.33 13.89 -3.46
C ARG A 77 -3.84 14.02 -3.51
N ARG A 78 -4.36 15.16 -3.05
CA ARG A 78 -5.76 15.54 -3.22
C ARG A 78 -6.00 15.87 -4.69
N TRP A 79 -6.56 14.93 -5.45
CA TRP A 79 -6.93 15.17 -6.84
C TRP A 79 -8.16 16.08 -6.88
N LEU A 80 -7.95 17.37 -7.11
CA LEU A 80 -9.00 18.34 -7.44
C LEU A 80 -9.35 18.14 -8.93
N GLY A 81 -10.15 17.12 -9.23
CA GLY A 81 -10.37 16.69 -10.60
C GLY A 81 -10.96 17.77 -11.51
N ILE A 82 -10.41 17.92 -12.71
CA ILE A 82 -11.22 18.19 -13.89
C ILE A 82 -11.38 16.83 -14.55
N ARG A 83 -12.54 16.19 -14.34
CA ARG A 83 -12.97 15.13 -15.25
C ARG A 83 -13.30 15.85 -16.56
N GLY A 84 -12.39 15.82 -17.53
CA GLY A 84 -12.77 16.05 -18.91
C GLY A 84 -13.85 15.03 -19.24
N ALA A 85 -15.07 15.51 -19.45
CA ALA A 85 -16.07 14.74 -20.16
C ALA A 85 -15.56 14.56 -21.61
N GLN A 86 -15.92 13.40 -22.18
CA GLN A 86 -15.72 12.94 -23.56
C GLN A 86 -14.52 12.04 -23.81
#